data_AF-A0A5K1C8U4-F1
#
_entry.id   AF-A0A5K1C8U4-F1
#
_cell.length_a   1.000
_cell.length_b   1.000
_cell.length_c   1.000
_cell.angle_alpha   90.00
_cell.angle_beta   90.00
_cell.angle_gamma   90.00
#
_symmetry.space_group_name_H-M   'P 1'
#
loop_
_entity.id
_entity.type
_entity.pdbx_description
1 polymer ?
#
loop_
_entity_poly.entity_id
_entity_poly.type
_entity_poly.pdbx_seq_one_letter_code
_entity_poly.pdbx_strand_id
1 'polypeptide(L)' 'PKPLRSVNRHVCEICGDDIGKTADGELFVACNECGFPVCRPCYEYERREGTQHCPQCKTRYKRLK' A
#
# COMPACT_ATOMS: atom_id res chain seq x y z
N PRO A 1 4.11 -6.69 -32.16
CA PRO A 1 4.43 -7.06 -30.75
C PRO A 1 4.44 -5.82 -29.85
N LYS A 2 3.30 -5.46 -29.25
CA LYS A 2 3.24 -4.45 -28.18
C LYS A 2 3.65 -5.16 -26.89
N PRO A 3 4.58 -4.64 -26.08
CA PRO A 3 4.98 -5.32 -24.87
C PRO A 3 3.75 -5.45 -23.98
N LEU A 4 3.57 -6.67 -23.47
CA LEU A 4 2.52 -7.06 -22.53
C LEU A 4 2.45 -5.97 -21.44
N ARG A 5 1.37 -5.18 -21.45
CA ARG A 5 1.00 -4.40 -20.27
C ARG A 5 0.78 -5.44 -19.18
N SER A 6 1.77 -5.67 -18.32
CA SER A 6 1.58 -6.48 -17.11
C SER A 6 0.45 -5.83 -16.32
N VAL A 7 -0.73 -6.47 -16.36
CA VAL A 7 -2.01 -6.03 -15.78
C VAL A 7 -2.02 -6.22 -14.25
N ASN A 8 -0.91 -5.97 -13.56
CA ASN A 8 -0.80 -6.16 -12.10
C ASN A 8 -0.06 -5.00 -11.47
N ARG A 9 -0.53 -3.77 -11.72
CA ARG A 9 0.03 -2.58 -11.09
C ARG A 9 -0.64 -2.39 -9.73
N HIS A 10 -0.25 -3.20 -8.75
CA HIS A 10 -0.43 -2.85 -7.35
C HIS A 10 0.55 -1.72 -7.02
N VAL A 11 0.16 -0.51 -7.46
CA VAL A 11 0.93 0.71 -7.32
C VAL A 11 0.42 1.46 -6.11
N CYS A 12 1.31 2.02 -5.33
CA CYS A 12 0.99 2.85 -4.20
C CYS A 12 0.31 4.13 -4.70
N GLU A 13 -0.91 4.38 -4.24
CA GLU A 13 -1.67 5.58 -4.60
C GLU A 13 -1.16 6.85 -3.89
N ILE A 14 -0.16 6.73 -3.01
CA ILE A 14 0.47 7.87 -2.31
C ILE A 14 1.70 8.38 -3.09
N CYS A 15 2.61 7.50 -3.49
CA CYS A 15 3.85 7.90 -4.20
C CYS A 15 3.89 7.50 -5.68
N GLY A 16 3.02 6.60 -6.14
CA GLY A 16 3.03 6.09 -7.52
C GLY A 16 4.04 4.98 -7.80
N ASP A 17 4.77 4.52 -6.78
CA ASP A 17 5.70 3.39 -6.90
C ASP A 17 5.01 2.03 -6.70
N ASP A 18 5.68 0.95 -7.07
CA ASP A 18 5.16 -0.41 -6.81
C ASP A 18 5.06 -0.69 -5.30
N ILE A 19 3.96 -1.29 -4.85
CA ILE A 19 3.75 -1.64 -3.43
C ILE A 19 4.76 -2.67 -2.95
N GLY A 20 5.33 -3.46 -3.87
CA GLY A 20 6.20 -4.57 -3.57
C GLY A 20 5.45 -5.74 -2.95
N LYS A 21 6.17 -6.85 -2.83
CA LYS A 21 5.71 -8.06 -2.12
C LYS A 21 6.43 -8.17 -0.78
N THR A 22 5.79 -8.77 0.21
CA THR A 22 6.39 -9.16 1.48
C THR A 22 7.43 -10.27 1.26
N ALA A 23 8.20 -10.60 2.30
CA ALA A 23 9.21 -11.67 2.24
C ALA A 23 8.59 -13.03 1.85
N ASP A 24 7.32 -13.24 2.20
CA ASP A 24 6.52 -14.43 1.86
C ASP A 24 5.96 -14.41 0.43
N GLY A 25 6.21 -13.33 -0.34
CA GLY A 25 5.73 -13.18 -1.71
C GLY A 25 4.28 -12.70 -1.82
N GLU A 26 3.64 -12.36 -0.70
CA GLU A 26 2.29 -11.81 -0.65
C GLU A 26 2.29 -10.29 -0.87
N LEU A 27 1.19 -9.73 -1.37
CA LEU A 27 1.05 -8.28 -1.52
C LEU A 27 0.94 -7.63 -0.15
N PHE A 28 1.68 -6.53 0.06
CA PHE A 28 1.56 -5.77 1.28
C PHE A 28 0.23 -5.02 1.31
N VAL A 29 -0.59 -5.27 2.35
CA VAL A 29 -1.88 -4.60 2.57
C VAL A 29 -1.78 -3.67 3.78
N ALA A 30 -1.71 -2.37 3.51
CA ALA A 30 -1.64 -1.35 4.56
C ALA A 30 -2.94 -1.20 5.36
N CYS A 31 -4.08 -1.29 4.66
CA CYS A 31 -5.41 -1.16 5.25
C CYS A 31 -6.25 -2.40 4.96
N ASN A 32 -6.51 -3.23 5.99
CA ASN A 32 -7.31 -4.45 5.85
C ASN A 32 -8.83 -4.19 5.69
N GLU A 33 -9.29 -2.95 5.86
CA GLU A 33 -10.71 -2.61 5.71
C GLU A 33 -11.10 -2.38 4.24
N CYS A 34 -10.37 -1.51 3.55
CA CYS A 34 -10.66 -1.14 2.17
C CYS A 34 -9.63 -1.67 1.17
N GLY A 35 -8.55 -2.31 1.63
CA GLY A 35 -7.47 -2.79 0.76
C GLY A 35 -6.71 -1.67 0.07
N PHE A 36 -6.74 -0.44 0.60
CA PHE A 36 -6.17 0.71 -0.09
C PHE A 36 -4.67 0.49 -0.40
N PRO A 37 -4.27 0.60 -1.68
CA PRO A 37 -2.93 0.29 -2.11
C PRO A 37 -1.91 1.33 -1.63
N VAL A 38 -1.08 0.93 -0.67
CA VAL A 38 -0.01 1.75 -0.10
C VAL A 38 1.23 0.91 0.09
N CYS A 39 2.38 1.39 -0.38
CA CYS A 39 3.65 0.72 -0.15
C CYS A 39 4.06 0.80 1.32
N ARG A 40 4.86 -0.16 1.79
CA ARG A 40 5.35 -0.21 3.18
C ARG A 40 5.93 1.13 3.68
N PRO A 41 6.82 1.85 2.95
CA PRO A 41 7.36 3.12 3.44
C PRO A 41 6.31 4.22 3.58
N CYS A 42 5.36 4.35 2.63
CA CYS A 42 4.28 5.33 2.76
C CYS A 42 3.33 5.00 3.92
N TYR A 43 3.05 3.72 4.16
CA TYR A 43 2.26 3.29 5.32
C TYR A 43 2.97 3.62 6.63
N GLU A 44 4.28 3.37 6.74
CA GLU A 44 5.05 3.70 7.93
C GLU A 44 5.10 5.21 8.18
N TYR A 45 5.26 6.01 7.11
CA TYR A 45 5.21 7.45 7.17
C TYR A 45 3.85 7.96 7.66
N GLU A 46 2.75 7.56 7.02
CA GLU A 46 1.40 7.98 7.43
C GLU A 46 1.07 7.54 8.86
N ARG A 47 1.56 6.38 9.29
CA ARG A 47 1.35 5.86 10.64
C ARG A 47 2.19 6.58 11.71
N ARG A 48 3.42 7.02 11.39
CA ARG A 48 4.34 7.66 12.36
C ARG A 48 4.20 9.17 12.39
N GLU A 49 4.25 9.79 11.22
CA GLU A 49 4.33 11.25 11.04
C GLU A 49 3.04 11.85 10.47
N GLY A 50 2.32 11.08 9.65
CA GLY A 50 1.13 11.56 8.95
C GLY A 50 -0.14 11.47 9.79
N THR A 51 -1.26 11.22 9.12
CA THR A 51 -2.58 11.31 9.74
C THR A 51 -2.93 10.12 10.64
N GLN A 52 -2.12 9.05 10.64
CA GLN A 52 -2.40 7.76 11.28
C GLN A 52 -3.67 7.05 10.80
N HIS A 53 -4.30 7.53 9.73
CA HIS A 53 -5.54 6.98 9.20
C HIS A 53 -5.41 6.66 7.71
N CYS A 54 -6.15 5.66 7.26
CA CYS A 54 -6.21 5.32 5.84
C CYS A 54 -6.75 6.51 5.05
N PRO A 55 -6.09 6.96 3.96
CA PRO A 55 -6.52 8.13 3.22
C PRO A 55 -7.88 7.91 2.52
N GLN A 56 -8.23 6.66 2.18
CA GLN A 56 -9.51 6.31 1.54
C GLN A 56 -10.66 6.14 2.55
N CYS A 57 -10.56 5.19 3.50
CA CYS A 57 -11.67 4.88 4.40
C CYS A 57 -11.60 5.59 5.76
N LYS A 58 -10.54 6.36 6.01
CA LYS A 58 -10.27 7.04 7.29
C LYS A 58 -10.19 6.11 8.51
N THR A 59 -10.12 4.79 8.33
CA THR A 59 -9.87 3.86 9.43
C THR A 59 -8.45 4.05 9.96
N ARG A 60 -8.31 4.08 11.28
CA ARG A 60 -7.00 4.21 11.94
C ARG A 60 -6.08 3.04 11.58
N TYR A 61 -4.85 3.35 11.16
CA TYR A 61 -3.86 2.33 10.83
C TYR A 61 -3.48 1.51 12.07
N LYS A 62 -3.75 0.20 12.02
CA LYS A 62 -3.28 -0.77 13.02
C LYS A 62 -1.81 -1.06 12.79
N ARG A 63 -1.05 -1.34 13.85
CA ARG A 63 0.36 -1.75 13.73
C ARG A 63 0.44 -3.11 13.03
N LEU A 64 0.96 -3.12 11.81
CA LEU A 64 1.39 -4.34 11.13
C LEU A 64 2.72 -4.79 11.78
N LYS A 65 2.80 -6.07 12.18
CA LYS A 65 4.00 -6.69 12.77
C LYS A 65 4.83 -7.33 11.66
#